data_AF-A0A419F421-F1
#
_entry.id   AF-A0A419F421-F1
#
_cell.length_a   1.000
_cell.length_b   1.000
_cell.length_c   1.000
_cell.angle_alpha   90.00
_cell.angle_beta   90.00
_cell.angle_gamma   90.00
#
_symmetry.space_group_name_H-M   'P 1'
#
loop_
_entity.id
_entity.type
_entity.pdbx_description
1 polymer ?
#
loop_
_entity_poly.entity_id
_entity_poly.type
_entity_poly.pdbx_seq_one_letter_code
_entity_poly.pdbx_strand_id
1 'polypeptide(L)' 'MSELLPLGSPAPDFTLEGVGPEGLLQVRLRDYRGRRHVLLVFYPGDNTPG' A
#
# COMPACT_ATOMS: atom_id res chain seq x y z
N MET A 1 13.71 16.74 3.85
CA MET A 1 12.44 16.38 4.51
C MET A 1 11.48 16.06 3.38
N SER A 2 10.87 14.87 3.35
CA SER A 2 9.88 14.54 2.32
C SER A 2 8.64 15.42 2.50
N GLU A 3 8.10 15.93 1.40
CA GLU A 3 6.84 16.68 1.42
C GLU A 3 5.69 15.75 1.82
N LEU A 4 4.75 16.26 2.62
CA LEU A 4 3.52 15.56 2.95
C LEU A 4 2.65 15.43 1.68
N LEU A 5 1.99 14.28 1.51
CA LEU A 5 1.11 14.06 0.36
C LEU A 5 -0.11 15.00 0.43
N PRO A 6 -0.31 15.88 -0.57
CA PRO A 6 -1.48 16.76 -0.58
C PRO A 6 -2.78 15.97 -0.69
N LEU A 7 -3.82 16.40 0.04
CA LEU A 7 -5.15 15.80 -0.08
C LEU A 7 -5.68 15.95 -1.51
N GLY A 8 -6.31 14.88 -2.02
CA GLY A 8 -6.85 14.83 -3.38
C GLY A 8 -5.82 14.60 -4.48
N SER A 9 -4.51 14.65 -4.17
CA SER A 9 -3.49 14.24 -5.13
C SER A 9 -3.53 12.72 -5.34
N PRO A 10 -3.16 12.22 -6.55
CA PRO A 10 -3.04 10.79 -6.77
C PRO A 10 -2.05 10.16 -5.78
N ALA A 11 -2.47 9.07 -5.13
CA ALA A 11 -1.56 8.29 -4.29
C ALA A 11 -0.34 7.83 -5.10
N PRO A 12 0.90 7.96 -4.57
CA PRO A 12 2.11 7.50 -5.23
C PRO A 12 2.01 6.02 -5.59
N ASP A 13 2.38 5.67 -6.82
CA ASP A 13 2.38 4.26 -7.22
C ASP A 13 3.55 3.54 -6.54
N PHE A 14 3.35 2.26 -6.24
CA PHE A 14 4.39 1.37 -5.76
C PHE A 14 4.21 -0.02 -6.35
N THR A 15 5.29 -0.78 -6.36
CA THR A 15 5.30 -2.20 -6.68
C THR A 15 6.12 -2.90 -5.62
N LEU A 16 5.48 -3.75 -4.83
CA LEU A 16 6.07 -4.42 -3.69
C LEU A 16 5.73 -5.90 -3.70
N GLU A 17 6.59 -6.70 -3.10
CA GLU A 17 6.23 -8.07 -2.73
C GLU A 17 5.31 -8.06 -1.50
N GLY A 18 4.29 -8.92 -1.52
CA GLY A 18 3.34 -9.08 -0.43
C GLY A 18 3.01 -10.54 -0.21
N VAL A 19 2.29 -10.82 0.88
CA VAL A 19 1.82 -12.16 1.24
C VAL A 19 0.31 -12.22 1.02
N GLY A 20 -0.15 -13.23 0.29
CA GLY A 20 -1.56 -13.50 0.01
C GLY A 20 -1.93 -14.96 0.25
N PRO A 21 -3.14 -15.38 -0.13
CA PRO A 21 -3.67 -16.70 0.19
C PRO A 21 -2.82 -17.87 -0.33
N GLU A 22 -2.14 -17.67 -1.46
CA GLU A 22 -1.33 -18.69 -2.14
C GLU A 22 0.18 -18.50 -1.91
N GLY A 23 0.57 -17.60 -1.00
CA GLY A 23 1.97 -17.26 -0.72
C GLY A 23 2.36 -15.89 -1.24
N LEU A 24 3.59 -15.77 -1.75
CA LEU A 24 4.17 -14.50 -2.18
C LEU A 24 3.53 -14.02 -3.48
N LEU A 25 3.19 -12.73 -3.55
CA LEU A 25 2.68 -12.09 -4.76
C LEU A 25 3.30 -10.70 -4.98
N GLN A 26 3.26 -10.26 -6.23
CA GLN A 26 3.57 -8.87 -6.59
C GLN A 26 2.31 -8.01 -6.50
N VAL A 27 2.36 -6.96 -5.68
CA VAL A 27 1.28 -6.00 -5.48
C VAL A 27 1.67 -4.67 -6.11
N ARG A 28 0.82 -4.16 -7.00
CA ARG A 28 0.96 -2.84 -7.62
C ARG A 28 -0.25 -1.99 -7.30
N LEU A 29 -0.04 -0.79 -6.73
CA LEU A 29 -1.17 0.06 -6.34
C LEU A 29 -2.03 0.45 -7.56
N ARG A 30 -1.39 0.75 -8.69
CA ARG A 30 -2.09 1.12 -9.93
C ARG A 30 -3.11 0.08 -10.43
N ASP A 31 -2.95 -1.20 -10.12
CA ASP A 31 -3.86 -2.26 -10.60
C ASP A 31 -5.26 -2.16 -9.96
N TYR A 32 -5.39 -1.37 -8.89
CA TYR A 32 -6.63 -1.16 -8.13
C TYR A 32 -7.38 0.12 -8.56
N ARG A 33 -6.70 1.04 -9.26
CA ARG A 33 -7.27 2.35 -9.65
C ARG A 33 -8.53 2.17 -10.50
N GLY A 34 -9.60 2.88 -10.13
CA GLY A 34 -10.89 2.84 -10.84
C GLY A 34 -11.69 1.55 -10.72
N ARG A 35 -11.15 0.51 -10.04
CA ARG A 35 -11.84 -0.77 -9.84
C ARG A 35 -12.42 -0.91 -8.45
N ARG A 36 -11.72 -0.40 -7.44
CA ARG A 36 -12.11 -0.47 -6.02
C ARG A 36 -11.42 0.61 -5.21
N HIS A 37 -12.05 1.02 -4.11
CA HIS A 37 -11.38 1.82 -3.09
C HIS A 37 -10.28 1.00 -2.41
N VAL A 38 -9.18 1.66 -2.05
CA VAL A 38 -8.02 1.05 -1.40
C VAL A 38 -7.77 1.78 -0.09
N LEU A 39 -7.66 1.02 1.00
CA LEU A 39 -7.14 1.51 2.28
C LEU A 39 -5.72 0.97 2.43
N LEU A 40 -4.74 1.86 2.56
CA LEU A 40 -3.34 1.52 2.80
C LEU A 40 -2.99 1.82 4.26
N VAL A 41 -2.55 0.81 5.00
CA VAL A 41 -2.21 0.93 6.42
C VAL A 41 -0.75 0.54 6.62
N PHE A 42 0.00 1.41 7.29
CA PHE A 42 1.35 1.12 7.77
C PHE A 42 1.26 0.78 9.26
N TYR A 43 2.01 -0.23 9.70
CA TYR A 43 2.09 -0.65 11.10
C TYR A 43 3.57 -0.82 11.51
N PRO A 44 3.89 -0.74 12.81
CA PRO A 44 5.29 -0.71 13.28
C PRO A 44 6.12 -1.94 12.91
N GLY A 45 5.50 -3.12 12.95
CA GLY A 45 6.13 -4.37 12.55
C GLY A 45 5.46 -5.59 13.18
N ASP A 46 5.81 -6.76 12.66
CA ASP A 46 5.30 -8.03 13.16
C ASP A 46 5.74 -8.30 14.59
N ASN A 47 4.85 -8.90 15.40
CA ASN A 47 5.11 -9.27 16.80
C ASN A 47 5.52 -8.09 17.70
N THR A 48 5.11 -6.87 17.37
CA THR A 48 5.30 -5.69 18.21
C THR A 48 4.02 -5.36 18.98
N PRO A 49 4.12 -4.84 20.23
CA PRO A 49 2.94 -4.42 21.00
C PRO A 49 2.23 -3.18 20.41
N GLY A 50 2.83 -2.54 19.40
CA GLY A 50 2.48 -1.21 18.92
C GLY A 50 3.52 -0.17 19.33
#